data_AF-A0AAV4A9C4-F1
#
_entry.id   AF-A0AAV4A9C4-F1
#
_cell.length_a   1.000
_cell.length_b   1.000
_cell.length_c   1.000
_cell.angle_alpha   90.00
_cell.angle_beta   90.00
_cell.angle_gamma   90.00
#
_symmetry.space_group_name_H-M   'P 1'
#
loop_
_entity.id
_entity.type
_entity.pdbx_description
1 polymer ?
#
loop_
_entity_poly.entity_id
_entity_poly.type
_entity_poly.pdbx_seq_one_letter_code
_entity_poly.pdbx_strand_id
1 'polypeptide(L)'
;MHAAIKREKKFIDTFTTIDWKTIFVSSWRKNPYKVTLKDHTQFTDFKLVSGKLIKNQNRDENGDIVNWLHVKSFQYRYDTPNLLLYRYGFEEQFKQIKLRGQGKHPSVEELPLNPIYNKTLPITQQKSQMGKKLVILESIMLGMPASQAQIHRKIMHQSPELMTLSRRKQFDPQQDDPRLSGSPPDQGPGGGARTRDRRVPANLRADSLATMPPTPPCWHVSSPFYEFLTWDCQVYTSVLSFDVVA
;
A
#
# COMPACT_ATOMS: atom_id res chain seq x y z
N MET A 1 10.67 6.02 -0.93
CA MET A 1 9.19 6.21 -0.98
C MET A 1 8.70 7.32 -0.06
N HIS A 2 8.79 7.19 1.28
CA HIS A 2 8.18 8.14 2.22
C HIS A 2 8.59 9.61 2.03
N ALA A 3 9.89 9.88 1.78
CA ALA A 3 10.38 11.23 1.50
C ALA A 3 9.79 11.85 0.22
N ALA A 4 9.50 11.03 -0.80
CA ALA A 4 8.93 11.49 -2.06
C ALA A 4 7.45 11.91 -1.89
N ILE A 5 6.67 11.10 -1.17
CA ILE A 5 5.27 11.41 -0.83
C ILE A 5 5.19 12.70 0.00
N LYS A 6 6.06 12.86 1.00
CA LYS A 6 6.13 14.08 1.81
C LYS A 6 6.43 15.33 0.98
N ARG A 7 7.28 15.22 -0.05
CA ARG A 7 7.59 16.34 -0.95
C ARG A 7 6.36 16.71 -1.78
N GLU A 8 5.67 15.72 -2.32
CA GLU A 8 4.53 15.91 -3.22
C GLU A 8 3.28 16.43 -2.49
N LYS A 9 3.02 15.94 -1.26
CA LYS A 9 1.92 16.40 -0.39
C LYS A 9 1.92 17.92 -0.22
N LYS A 10 3.08 18.57 -0.20
CA LYS A 10 3.18 20.04 -0.02
C LYS A 10 2.50 20.85 -1.12
N PHE A 11 2.27 20.25 -2.29
CA PHE A 11 1.70 20.92 -3.46
C PHE A 11 0.25 20.53 -3.75
N ILE A 12 -0.28 19.54 -3.03
CA ILE A 12 -1.61 18.98 -3.28
C ILE A 12 -2.38 19.04 -1.98
N ASP A 13 -3.37 19.93 -1.92
CA ASP A 13 -4.30 19.98 -0.81
C ASP A 13 -5.08 18.67 -0.75
N THR A 14 -5.13 18.08 0.44
CA THR A 14 -5.69 16.75 0.66
C THR A 14 -6.92 16.89 1.54
N PHE A 15 -8.11 16.71 0.98
CA PHE A 15 -9.38 16.84 1.72
C PHE A 15 -10.05 15.49 1.95
N THR A 16 -9.82 14.54 1.05
CA THR A 16 -10.40 13.20 1.08
C THR A 16 -9.32 12.12 1.07
N THR A 17 -9.72 10.91 1.45
CA THR A 17 -8.82 9.75 1.39
C THR A 17 -8.50 9.32 -0.06
N ILE A 18 -9.32 9.74 -1.03
CA ILE A 18 -9.09 9.47 -2.46
C ILE A 18 -7.95 10.35 -2.99
N ASP A 19 -7.81 11.57 -2.48
CA ASP A 19 -6.75 12.51 -2.91
C ASP A 19 -5.34 11.96 -2.63
N TRP A 20 -5.20 11.14 -1.59
CA TRP A 20 -3.96 10.44 -1.29
C TRP A 20 -3.52 9.52 -2.43
N LYS A 21 -4.45 8.91 -3.18
CA LYS A 21 -4.10 8.12 -4.37
C LYS A 21 -3.32 8.96 -5.37
N THR A 22 -3.78 10.18 -5.63
CA THR A 22 -3.13 11.12 -6.54
C THR A 22 -1.73 11.46 -6.05
N ILE A 23 -1.58 11.78 -4.76
CA ILE A 23 -0.27 12.09 -4.15
C ILE A 23 0.69 10.90 -4.27
N PHE A 24 0.22 9.68 -4.02
CA PHE A 24 1.05 8.49 -4.17
C PHE A 24 1.52 8.34 -5.62
N VAL A 25 0.59 8.38 -6.60
CA VAL A 25 0.96 8.24 -8.02
C VAL A 25 1.91 9.36 -8.47
N SER A 26 1.68 10.61 -8.09
CA SER A 26 2.49 11.76 -8.53
C SER A 26 3.84 11.89 -7.81
N SER A 27 3.99 11.28 -6.62
CA SER A 27 5.22 11.36 -5.83
C SER A 27 6.45 10.78 -6.52
N TRP A 28 6.27 9.91 -7.53
CA TRP A 28 7.36 9.37 -8.32
C TRP A 28 7.17 9.58 -9.82
N ARG A 29 7.58 10.76 -10.31
CA ARG A 29 7.37 11.19 -11.71
C ARG A 29 7.95 10.26 -12.78
N LYS A 30 9.12 9.65 -12.53
CA LYS A 30 9.81 8.80 -13.52
C LYS A 30 9.23 7.39 -13.61
N ASN A 31 8.73 6.86 -12.50
CA ASN A 31 8.09 5.54 -12.44
C ASN A 31 6.95 5.63 -11.42
N PRO A 32 5.76 6.09 -11.84
CA PRO A 32 4.65 6.28 -10.93
C PRO A 32 4.31 5.00 -10.18
N TYR A 33 4.08 5.13 -8.87
CA TYR A 33 3.66 3.99 -8.06
C TYR A 33 2.34 3.41 -8.58
N LYS A 34 2.24 2.07 -8.63
CA LYS A 34 0.97 1.40 -8.88
C LYS A 34 0.18 1.38 -7.58
N VAL A 35 -0.87 2.20 -7.53
CA VAL A 35 -1.71 2.38 -6.35
C VAL A 35 -3.09 1.81 -6.59
N THR A 36 -3.38 0.70 -5.92
CA THR A 36 -4.71 0.07 -5.96
C THR A 36 -5.47 0.44 -4.70
N LEU A 37 -6.66 1.03 -4.88
CA LEU A 37 -7.58 1.26 -3.77
C LEU A 37 -8.25 -0.06 -3.42
N LYS A 38 -8.09 -0.49 -2.17
CA LYS A 38 -8.78 -1.67 -1.67
C LYS A 38 -10.16 -1.33 -1.15
N ASP A 39 -11.15 -2.12 -1.54
CA ASP A 39 -12.49 -2.06 -0.97
C ASP A 39 -12.54 -2.78 0.38
N HIS A 40 -13.53 -2.46 1.22
CA HIS A 40 -13.73 -3.07 2.54
C HIS A 40 -13.83 -4.61 2.48
N THR A 41 -14.35 -5.15 1.37
CA THR A 41 -14.47 -6.59 1.10
C THR A 41 -13.12 -7.28 0.86
N GLN A 42 -12.08 -6.54 0.50
CA GLN A 42 -10.75 -7.08 0.19
C GLN A 42 -9.83 -7.16 1.41
N PHE A 43 -10.29 -6.68 2.57
CA PHE A 43 -9.55 -6.81 3.82
C PHE A 43 -9.77 -8.19 4.41
N THR A 44 -8.71 -8.97 4.53
CA THR A 44 -8.76 -10.35 5.06
C THR A 44 -8.38 -10.43 6.54
N ASP A 45 -9.06 -11.28 7.30
CA ASP A 45 -8.82 -11.45 8.74
C ASP A 45 -7.58 -12.30 9.01
N PHE A 46 -6.43 -11.63 8.99
CA PHE A 46 -5.15 -12.24 9.35
C PHE A 46 -5.04 -12.57 10.83
N LYS A 47 -5.89 -12.03 11.71
CA LYS A 47 -5.82 -12.32 13.15
C LYS A 47 -6.21 -13.77 13.41
N LEU A 48 -7.27 -14.25 12.76
CA LEU A 48 -7.70 -15.63 12.88
C LEU A 48 -6.69 -16.60 12.26
N VAL A 49 -6.17 -16.26 11.09
CA VAL A 49 -5.17 -17.09 10.39
C VAL A 49 -3.87 -17.15 11.18
N SER A 50 -3.35 -16.00 11.64
CA SER A 50 -2.13 -15.96 12.47
C SER A 50 -2.30 -16.69 13.80
N GLY A 51 -3.45 -16.58 14.47
CA GLY A 51 -3.70 -17.32 15.72
C GLY A 51 -3.72 -18.84 15.54
N LYS A 52 -4.12 -19.33 14.36
CA LYS A 52 -4.08 -20.76 14.01
C LYS A 52 -2.67 -21.21 13.63
N LEU A 53 -1.94 -20.38 12.89
CA LEU A 53 -0.58 -20.68 12.41
C LEU A 53 0.48 -20.56 13.50
N ILE A 54 0.36 -19.54 14.36
CA ILE A 54 1.35 -19.18 15.38
C ILE A 54 0.73 -19.43 16.75
N LYS A 55 0.98 -20.61 17.31
CA LYS A 55 0.46 -21.00 18.62
C LYS A 55 1.30 -20.47 19.78
N ASN A 56 2.61 -20.32 19.56
CA ASN A 56 3.52 -19.83 20.57
C ASN A 56 4.24 -18.58 20.07
N GLN A 57 4.06 -17.50 20.82
CA GLN A 57 4.72 -16.21 20.60
C GLN A 57 5.56 -15.82 21.83
N ASN A 58 5.25 -16.35 23.00
CA ASN A 58 5.75 -15.76 24.24
C ASN A 58 6.82 -16.60 24.93
N ARG A 59 7.12 -17.80 24.43
CA ARG A 59 8.12 -18.68 25.06
C ARG A 59 9.18 -19.11 24.05
N ASP A 60 10.42 -19.05 24.48
CA ASP A 60 11.54 -19.59 23.71
C ASP A 60 11.61 -21.12 23.81
N GLU A 61 12.60 -21.72 23.15
CA GLU A 61 12.83 -23.16 23.20
C GLU A 61 13.22 -23.69 24.59
N ASN A 62 13.83 -22.85 25.44
CA ASN A 62 14.21 -23.20 26.81
C ASN A 62 13.03 -23.06 27.80
N GLY A 63 11.92 -22.47 27.36
CA GLY A 63 10.75 -22.18 28.19
C GLY A 63 10.75 -20.80 28.84
N ASP A 64 11.77 -19.99 28.57
CA ASP A 64 11.86 -18.61 29.06
C ASP A 64 10.82 -17.73 28.37
N ILE A 65 10.26 -16.78 29.11
CA ILE A 65 9.31 -15.81 28.56
C ILE A 65 10.07 -14.77 27.74
N VAL A 66 9.64 -14.59 26.49
CA VAL A 66 10.22 -13.63 25.57
C VAL A 66 9.72 -12.22 25.93
N ASN A 67 10.64 -11.33 26.30
CA ASN A 67 10.32 -9.93 26.47
C ASN A 67 10.45 -9.19 25.13
N TRP A 68 9.33 -9.07 24.43
CA TRP A 68 9.28 -8.43 23.11
C TRP A 68 9.81 -7.00 23.07
N LEU A 69 9.74 -6.25 24.18
CA LEU A 69 10.24 -4.88 24.25
C LEU A 69 11.77 -4.81 24.21
N HIS A 70 12.45 -5.88 24.62
CA HIS A 70 13.91 -5.93 24.65
C HIS A 70 14.51 -6.47 23.34
N VAL A 71 13.68 -7.05 22.46
CA VAL A 71 14.15 -7.67 21.21
C VAL A 71 14.65 -6.59 20.26
N LYS A 72 15.95 -6.62 19.92
CA LYS A 72 16.55 -5.68 18.96
C LYS A 72 16.49 -6.15 17.52
N SER A 73 16.53 -7.47 17.31
CA SER A 73 16.47 -8.03 15.97
C SER A 73 15.81 -9.40 15.97
N PHE A 74 15.04 -9.66 14.92
CA PHE A 74 14.48 -10.95 14.57
C PHE A 74 15.05 -11.41 13.23
N GLN A 75 15.11 -12.72 13.03
CA GLN A 75 15.46 -13.34 11.76
C GLN A 75 14.45 -14.45 11.48
N TYR A 76 13.89 -14.41 10.28
CA TYR A 76 13.08 -15.49 9.73
C TYR A 76 13.87 -16.18 8.62
N ARG A 77 13.74 -17.50 8.56
CA ARG A 77 14.51 -18.38 7.67
C ARG A 77 13.56 -19.27 6.91
N TYR A 78 13.67 -19.28 5.57
CA TYR A 78 12.80 -20.08 4.69
C TYR A 78 13.05 -21.58 4.82
N ASP A 79 14.29 -21.96 5.13
CA ASP A 79 14.71 -23.32 5.45
C ASP A 79 14.08 -23.85 6.74
N THR A 80 13.85 -22.96 7.71
CA THR A 80 13.23 -23.31 9.00
C THR A 80 12.01 -22.44 9.29
N PRO A 81 10.89 -22.63 8.55
CA PRO A 81 9.73 -21.73 8.62
C PRO A 81 8.97 -21.80 9.96
N ASN A 82 9.29 -22.79 10.80
CA ASN A 82 8.67 -23.01 12.11
C ASN A 82 9.43 -22.33 13.25
N LEU A 83 10.60 -21.76 12.98
CA LEU A 83 11.47 -21.12 13.95
C LEU A 83 11.56 -19.63 13.67
N LEU A 84 11.33 -18.83 14.70
CA LEU A 84 11.64 -17.41 14.70
C LEU A 84 12.87 -17.20 15.58
N LEU A 85 13.94 -16.69 14.97
CA LEU A 85 15.17 -16.38 15.66
C LEU A 85 15.10 -14.94 16.19
N TYR A 86 15.51 -14.70 17.42
CA TYR A 86 15.53 -13.36 18.02
C TYR A 86 16.74 -13.18 18.94
N ARG A 87 17.14 -11.92 19.19
CA ARG A 87 18.21 -11.59 20.16
C ARG A 87 17.98 -10.22 20.79
N TYR A 88 18.48 -10.05 22.01
CA TYR A 88 18.36 -8.80 22.76
C TYR A 88 19.55 -7.86 22.50
N GLY A 89 20.77 -8.41 22.40
CA GLY A 89 21.98 -7.68 22.00
C GLY A 89 22.36 -7.85 20.53
N PHE A 90 23.19 -6.96 19.99
CA PHE A 90 23.74 -7.11 18.63
C PHE A 90 24.90 -8.13 18.56
N GLU A 91 25.57 -8.37 19.68
CA GLU A 91 26.68 -9.33 19.80
C GLU A 91 26.21 -10.70 20.31
N GLU A 92 24.99 -10.78 20.82
CA GLU A 92 24.42 -12.02 21.35
C GLU A 92 24.06 -13.01 20.23
N GLN A 93 24.12 -14.30 20.59
CA GLN A 93 23.61 -15.38 19.76
C GLN A 93 22.08 -15.32 19.68
N PHE A 94 21.54 -15.77 18.54
CA PHE A 94 20.09 -15.83 18.35
C PHE A 94 19.48 -16.94 19.20
N LYS A 95 18.49 -16.55 20.02
CA LYS A 95 17.55 -17.46 20.67
C LYS A 95 16.45 -17.86 19.69
N GLN A 96 15.79 -18.99 19.97
CA GLN A 96 14.80 -19.59 19.08
C GLN A 96 13.43 -19.64 19.73
N ILE A 97 12.41 -19.22 18.97
CA ILE A 97 11.00 -19.41 19.31
C ILE A 97 10.44 -20.40 18.31
N LYS A 98 9.95 -21.54 18.81
CA LYS A 98 9.14 -22.47 18.02
C LYS A 98 7.74 -21.88 17.88
N LEU A 99 7.43 -21.36 16.68
CA LEU A 99 6.14 -20.72 16.38
C LEU A 99 4.97 -21.72 16.43
N ARG A 100 5.26 -22.98 16.07
CA ARG A 100 4.30 -24.08 16.01
C ARG A 100 4.47 -25.02 17.19
N GLY A 101 3.35 -25.41 17.81
CA GLY A 101 3.34 -26.45 18.85
C GLY A 101 3.50 -27.87 18.28
N GLN A 102 3.72 -28.86 19.15
CA GLN A 102 3.72 -30.27 18.76
C GLN A 102 2.30 -30.71 18.37
N GLY A 103 2.08 -31.12 17.11
CA GLY A 103 0.79 -31.58 16.61
C GLY A 103 0.61 -31.44 15.09
N LYS A 104 -0.44 -32.07 14.54
CA LYS A 104 -0.84 -31.91 13.14
C LYS A 104 -1.39 -30.49 12.94
N HIS A 105 -0.78 -29.72 12.05
CA HIS A 105 -1.22 -28.35 11.75
C HIS A 105 -2.02 -28.34 10.45
N PRO A 106 -3.05 -27.49 10.36
CA PRO A 106 -3.74 -27.27 9.09
C PRO A 106 -2.74 -26.72 8.07
N SER A 107 -2.84 -27.19 6.83
CA SER A 107 -2.09 -26.57 5.73
C SER A 107 -2.51 -25.10 5.61
N VAL A 108 -1.58 -24.23 5.17
CA VAL A 108 -1.91 -22.81 4.91
C VAL A 108 -3.05 -22.72 3.89
N GLU A 109 -3.11 -23.66 2.95
CA GLU A 109 -4.14 -23.78 1.92
C GLU A 109 -5.53 -24.12 2.49
N GLU A 110 -5.58 -24.73 3.68
CA GLU A 110 -6.83 -25.13 4.35
C GLU A 110 -7.42 -24.02 5.22
N LEU A 111 -6.71 -22.90 5.41
CA LEU A 111 -7.17 -21.80 6.25
C LEU A 111 -7.95 -20.79 5.41
N PRO A 112 -9.28 -20.69 5.54
CA PRO A 112 -10.05 -19.73 4.76
C PRO A 112 -9.67 -18.30 5.17
N LEU A 113 -9.22 -17.52 4.19
CA LEU A 113 -9.01 -16.07 4.32
C LEU A 113 -10.36 -15.37 4.19
N ASN A 114 -11.07 -15.30 5.31
CA ASN A 114 -12.36 -14.62 5.35
C ASN A 114 -12.16 -13.09 5.32
N PRO A 115 -13.05 -12.35 4.64
CA PRO A 115 -13.05 -10.89 4.74
C PRO A 115 -13.37 -10.46 6.18
N ILE A 116 -12.64 -9.46 6.68
CA ILE A 116 -12.89 -8.85 8.00
C ILE A 116 -14.25 -8.14 8.00
N TYR A 117 -14.59 -7.51 6.87
CA TYR A 117 -15.77 -6.68 6.74
C TYR A 117 -16.65 -7.19 5.61
N ASN A 118 -17.85 -7.66 5.97
CA ASN A 118 -18.87 -8.07 4.99
C ASN A 118 -19.71 -6.87 4.48
N LYS A 119 -19.61 -5.74 5.18
CA LYS A 119 -20.32 -4.50 4.88
C LYS A 119 -19.49 -3.32 5.32
N THR A 120 -19.72 -2.17 4.71
CA THR A 120 -19.16 -0.90 5.18
C THR A 120 -19.51 -0.70 6.65
N LEU A 121 -18.50 -0.41 7.48
CA LEU A 121 -18.72 -0.11 8.88
C LEU A 121 -19.53 1.19 8.99
N PRO A 122 -20.75 1.16 9.57
CA PRO A 122 -21.49 2.39 9.75
C PRO A 122 -20.73 3.28 10.73
N ILE A 123 -20.52 4.53 10.35
CA ILE A 123 -19.99 5.53 11.27
C ILE A 123 -21.07 5.75 12.33
N THR A 124 -20.79 5.32 13.57
CA THR A 124 -21.70 5.53 14.69
C THR A 124 -22.04 7.02 14.79
N GLN A 125 -23.30 7.36 15.09
CA GLN A 125 -23.74 8.76 15.19
C GLN A 125 -22.86 9.57 16.14
N GLN A 126 -22.40 8.96 17.23
CA GLN A 126 -21.48 9.58 18.19
C GLN A 126 -20.14 9.97 17.56
N LYS A 127 -19.51 9.08 16.78
CA LYS A 127 -18.28 9.41 16.03
C LYS A 127 -18.52 10.48 14.98
N SER A 128 -19.65 10.44 14.28
CA SER A 128 -20.00 11.48 13.30
C SER A 128 -20.16 12.85 13.98
N GLN A 129 -20.85 12.90 15.12
CA GLN A 129 -21.03 14.12 15.90
C GLN A 129 -19.69 14.64 16.47
N MET A 130 -18.81 13.75 16.96
CA MET A 130 -17.47 14.15 17.41
C MET A 130 -16.65 14.74 16.25
N GLY A 131 -16.68 14.14 15.06
CA GLY A 131 -16.00 14.69 13.88
C GLY A 131 -16.48 16.10 13.54
N LYS A 132 -17.80 16.33 13.55
CA LYS A 132 -18.38 17.67 13.33
C LYS A 132 -17.94 18.68 14.39
N LYS A 133 -17.94 18.28 15.67
CA LYS A 133 -17.49 19.15 16.77
C LYS A 133 -16.01 19.53 16.64
N LEU A 134 -15.17 18.58 16.23
CA LEU A 134 -13.73 18.81 16.05
C LEU A 134 -13.46 19.88 14.98
N VAL A 135 -14.11 19.79 13.82
CA VAL A 135 -13.97 20.78 12.72
C VAL A 135 -14.42 22.17 13.15
N ILE A 136 -15.50 22.25 13.95
CA ILE A 136 -15.99 23.53 14.48
C ILE A 136 -14.97 24.12 15.49
N LEU A 137 -14.42 23.30 16.39
CA LEU A 137 -13.43 23.74 17.36
C LEU A 137 -12.14 24.21 16.70
N GLU A 138 -11.65 23.50 15.69
CA GLU A 138 -10.49 23.91 14.90
C GLU A 138 -10.71 25.24 14.19
N SER A 139 -11.91 25.44 13.63
CA SER A 139 -12.29 26.72 12.99
C SER A 139 -12.31 27.90 13.97
N ILE A 140 -12.71 27.65 15.23
CA ILE A 140 -12.71 28.66 16.30
C ILE A 140 -11.28 28.96 16.76
N MET A 141 -10.46 27.92 16.94
CA MET A 141 -9.08 28.04 17.41
C MET A 141 -8.16 28.76 16.41
N LEU A 142 -8.42 28.62 15.10
CA LEU A 142 -7.65 29.29 14.05
C LEU A 142 -8.08 30.75 13.80
N GLY A 143 -9.03 31.29 14.58
CA GLY A 143 -9.45 32.69 14.49
C GLY A 143 -10.07 33.06 13.13
N MET A 144 -10.70 32.09 12.44
CA MET A 144 -11.33 32.38 11.15
C MET A 144 -12.48 33.38 11.32
N PRO A 145 -12.57 34.44 10.49
CA PRO A 145 -13.64 35.42 10.59
C PRO A 145 -14.99 34.74 10.36
N ALA A 146 -16.00 35.16 11.12
CA ALA A 146 -17.33 34.54 11.18
C ALA A 146 -18.01 34.35 9.80
N SER A 147 -17.67 35.17 8.81
CA SER A 147 -18.15 35.07 7.43
C SER A 147 -17.62 33.80 6.72
N GLN A 148 -16.38 33.38 6.95
CA GLN A 148 -15.81 32.14 6.39
C GLN A 148 -16.36 30.89 7.07
N ALA A 149 -16.55 30.93 8.39
CA ALA A 149 -17.14 29.83 9.15
C ALA A 149 -18.59 29.53 8.70
N GLN A 150 -19.35 30.55 8.31
CA GLN A 150 -20.70 30.41 7.75
C GLN A 150 -20.70 29.77 6.35
N ILE A 151 -19.75 30.13 5.48
CA ILE A 151 -19.58 29.51 4.15
C ILE A 151 -19.23 28.02 4.31
N HIS A 152 -18.30 27.69 5.22
CA HIS A 152 -17.89 26.32 5.47
C HIS A 152 -19.04 25.46 6.05
N ARG A 153 -19.85 26.01 6.96
CA ARG A 153 -21.09 25.36 7.43
C ARG A 153 -22.10 25.13 6.31
N LYS A 154 -22.28 26.10 5.42
CA LYS A 154 -23.25 26.02 4.31
C LYS A 154 -22.84 24.93 3.30
N ILE A 155 -21.54 24.79 3.02
CA ILE A 155 -20.98 23.74 2.16
C ILE A 155 -21.16 22.35 2.79
N MET A 156 -20.87 22.20 4.09
CA MET A 156 -20.99 20.91 4.80
C MET A 156 -22.44 20.42 4.93
N HIS A 157 -23.42 21.33 5.04
CA HIS A 157 -24.83 20.97 5.19
C HIS A 157 -25.58 20.75 3.86
N GLN A 158 -25.09 21.28 2.74
CA GLN A 158 -25.67 21.04 1.40
C GLN A 158 -25.18 19.76 0.72
N SER A 159 -24.20 19.06 1.30
CA SER A 159 -23.51 17.93 0.66
C SER A 159 -24.01 16.50 0.97
N PRO A 160 -25.26 16.22 1.39
CA PRO A 160 -25.82 14.87 1.24
C PRO A 160 -26.43 14.62 -0.17
N GLU A 161 -27.01 15.64 -0.81
CA GLU A 161 -27.79 15.45 -2.05
C GLU A 161 -26.98 15.64 -3.35
N LEU A 162 -25.87 16.39 -3.31
CA LEU A 162 -25.06 16.61 -4.52
C LEU A 162 -24.13 15.43 -4.89
N MET A 163 -23.87 14.51 -3.96
CA MET A 163 -23.06 13.31 -4.23
C MET A 163 -23.83 12.22 -5.01
N THR A 164 -25.17 12.19 -4.94
CA THR A 164 -25.99 11.22 -5.68
C THR A 164 -26.42 11.72 -7.07
N LEU A 165 -26.46 13.04 -7.30
CA LEU A 165 -26.91 13.63 -8.56
C LEU A 165 -25.80 13.86 -9.61
N SER A 166 -24.53 13.82 -9.22
CA SER A 166 -23.41 13.95 -10.18
C SER A 166 -23.10 12.65 -10.98
N ARG A 167 -23.84 11.57 -10.74
CA ARG A 167 -23.67 10.28 -11.46
C ARG A 167 -24.66 10.04 -12.60
N ARG A 168 -25.48 11.04 -12.97
CA ARG A 168 -26.58 10.84 -13.94
C ARG A 168 -26.69 11.86 -15.07
N LYS A 169 -25.71 12.72 -15.28
CA LYS A 169 -25.68 13.57 -16.49
C LYS A 169 -24.30 13.54 -17.12
N GLN A 170 -24.30 13.32 -18.43
CA GLN A 170 -23.17 13.37 -19.37
C GLN A 170 -22.37 12.07 -19.53
N PHE A 171 -22.97 11.12 -20.27
CA PHE A 171 -22.38 10.64 -21.51
C PHE A 171 -23.48 9.99 -22.38
N ASP A 172 -24.21 10.81 -23.13
CA ASP A 172 -24.94 10.35 -24.31
C ASP A 172 -24.02 10.62 -25.52
N PRO A 173 -23.41 9.61 -26.14
CA PRO A 173 -22.80 9.79 -27.45
C PRO A 173 -23.92 9.74 -28.48
N GLN A 174 -24.33 10.91 -28.95
CA GLN A 174 -25.22 11.04 -30.09
C GLN A 174 -24.48 10.51 -31.34
N GLN A 175 -24.91 9.34 -31.81
CA GLN A 175 -24.56 8.79 -33.11
C GLN A 175 -25.37 9.55 -34.18
N ASP A 176 -24.68 10.29 -35.04
CA ASP A 176 -25.18 10.67 -36.36
C ASP A 176 -24.29 10.00 -37.41
N ASP A 177 -24.88 9.01 -38.09
CA ASP A 177 -24.49 8.43 -39.38
C ASP A 177 -25.17 9.25 -40.51
N PRO A 178 -24.94 9.05 -41.84
CA PRO A 178 -23.77 8.55 -42.56
C PRO A 178 -23.50 9.32 -43.91
N ARG A 179 -22.46 8.88 -44.64
CA ARG A 179 -22.18 9.02 -46.10
C ARG A 179 -21.61 10.33 -46.67
N LEU A 180 -20.43 10.21 -47.31
CA LEU A 180 -20.12 10.44 -48.74
C LEU A 180 -18.63 10.09 -48.96
N SER A 181 -18.29 8.92 -49.50
CA SER A 181 -17.88 8.69 -50.90
C SER A 181 -16.63 9.47 -51.36
N GLY A 182 -15.52 8.74 -51.56
CA GLY A 182 -14.37 9.24 -52.33
C GLY A 182 -13.09 8.42 -52.09
N SER A 183 -12.78 7.52 -53.02
CA SER A 183 -11.45 6.90 -53.20
C SER A 183 -11.06 7.07 -54.68
N PRO A 184 -9.86 6.63 -55.11
CA PRO A 184 -8.53 7.23 -54.96
C PRO A 184 -7.95 7.57 -56.37
N PRO A 185 -6.69 8.04 -56.50
CA PRO A 185 -5.53 7.14 -56.77
C PRO A 185 -4.25 7.68 -56.09
N ASP A 186 -3.00 7.21 -56.25
CA ASP A 186 -2.31 5.96 -56.57
C ASP A 186 -0.79 6.33 -56.50
N GLN A 187 0.08 5.32 -56.38
CA GLN A 187 1.52 5.30 -56.74
C GLN A 187 2.57 6.17 -56.00
N GLY A 188 3.64 5.48 -55.53
CA GLY A 188 4.98 6.06 -55.43
C GLY A 188 5.92 5.43 -54.37
N PRO A 189 6.81 4.49 -54.74
CA PRO A 189 7.79 3.87 -53.84
C PRO A 189 9.11 4.65 -53.83
N GLY A 190 9.66 4.90 -52.64
CA GLY A 190 10.97 5.57 -52.46
C GLY A 190 11.88 4.76 -51.55
N GLY A 191 12.78 3.98 -52.15
CA GLY A 191 13.82 3.21 -51.46
C GLY A 191 14.89 4.07 -50.81
N GLY A 192 15.57 3.50 -49.82
CA GLY A 192 16.66 4.14 -49.10
C GLY A 192 17.47 3.15 -48.28
N ALA A 193 18.12 2.20 -48.96
CA ALA A 193 19.12 1.34 -48.37
C ALA A 193 20.31 2.15 -47.84
N ARG A 194 20.70 1.94 -46.58
CA ARG A 194 22.09 2.11 -46.13
C ARG A 194 22.48 1.00 -45.16
N THR A 195 23.13 0.01 -45.75
CA THR A 195 24.16 -0.83 -45.15
C THR A 195 25.21 0.02 -44.43
N ARG A 196 25.60 -0.40 -43.22
CA ARG A 196 27.01 -0.40 -42.82
C ARG A 196 27.24 -1.43 -41.71
N ASP A 197 27.76 -2.55 -42.16
CA ASP A 197 28.68 -3.41 -41.44
C ASP A 197 29.67 -2.60 -40.59
N ARG A 198 29.81 -3.01 -39.33
CA ARG A 198 31.14 -3.11 -38.73
C ARG A 198 31.17 -4.32 -37.80
N ARG A 199 31.58 -5.45 -38.38
CA ARG A 199 32.32 -6.50 -37.67
C ARG A 199 33.59 -5.90 -37.09
N VAL A 200 33.84 -6.13 -35.82
CA VAL A 200 35.19 -6.22 -35.23
C VAL A 200 35.18 -7.47 -34.34
N PRO A 201 36.24 -8.31 -34.39
CA PRO A 201 36.15 -9.72 -34.06
C PRO A 201 36.32 -10.05 -32.58
N ALA A 202 35.95 -11.30 -32.30
CA ALA A 202 36.21 -12.07 -31.10
C ALA A 202 37.64 -11.90 -30.57
N ASN A 203 37.75 -11.77 -29.25
CA ASN A 203 38.91 -12.29 -28.52
C ASN A 203 38.41 -13.25 -27.44
N LEU A 204 38.84 -14.49 -27.65
CA LEU A 204 38.88 -15.58 -26.69
C LEU A 204 39.70 -15.16 -25.47
N ARG A 205 39.16 -15.41 -24.28
CA ARG A 205 39.92 -16.04 -23.21
C ARG A 205 38.97 -16.70 -22.23
N ALA A 206 39.07 -18.02 -22.19
CA ALA A 206 38.60 -18.85 -21.10
C ALA A 206 39.42 -18.50 -19.86
N ASP A 207 38.75 -18.29 -18.74
CA ASP A 207 39.28 -18.61 -17.42
C ASP A 207 38.11 -19.13 -16.58
N SER A 208 38.15 -20.44 -16.36
CA SER A 208 37.25 -21.18 -15.48
C SER A 208 37.49 -20.75 -14.04
N LEU A 209 36.66 -19.85 -13.52
CA LEU A 209 36.49 -19.63 -12.09
C LEU A 209 35.18 -20.26 -11.65
N ALA A 210 35.28 -21.20 -10.72
CA ALA A 210 34.15 -21.87 -10.09
C ALA A 210 33.21 -20.84 -9.47
N THR A 211 32.09 -20.59 -10.13
CA THR A 211 30.97 -19.80 -9.61
C THR A 211 30.33 -20.59 -8.48
N MET A 212 30.63 -20.22 -7.24
CA MET A 212 29.79 -20.62 -6.10
C MET A 212 28.36 -20.12 -6.33
N PRO A 213 27.32 -20.91 -5.96
CA PRO A 213 25.96 -20.46 -6.09
C PRO A 213 25.76 -19.18 -5.25
N PRO A 214 25.03 -18.17 -5.77
CA PRO A 214 24.76 -16.95 -5.02
C PRO A 214 23.98 -17.33 -3.75
N THR A 215 24.57 -17.06 -2.59
CA THR A 215 23.86 -17.10 -1.32
C THR A 215 22.63 -16.19 -1.43
N PRO A 216 21.43 -16.66 -1.06
CA PRO A 216 20.23 -15.83 -1.12
C PRO A 216 20.42 -14.59 -0.24
N PRO A 217 19.89 -13.42 -0.65
CA PRO A 217 20.00 -12.21 0.15
C PRO A 217 19.34 -12.42 1.51
N CYS A 218 20.15 -12.45 2.57
CA CYS A 218 19.68 -12.33 3.94
C CYS A 218 19.05 -10.94 4.09
N TRP A 219 17.73 -10.87 4.06
CA TRP A 219 16.99 -9.65 4.34
C TRP A 219 17.20 -9.28 5.81
N HIS A 220 18.18 -8.42 6.07
CA HIS A 220 18.31 -7.76 7.35
C HIS A 220 17.23 -6.69 7.42
N VAL A 221 16.05 -7.06 7.93
CA VAL A 221 15.03 -6.09 8.33
C VAL A 221 15.48 -5.51 9.67
N SER A 222 16.40 -4.54 9.61
CA SER A 222 16.52 -3.57 10.70
C SER A 222 15.20 -2.80 10.70
N SER A 223 14.33 -3.07 11.67
CA SER A 223 13.08 -2.33 11.85
C SER A 223 13.42 -0.99 12.53
N PRO A 224 13.28 0.17 11.88
CA PRO A 224 13.03 1.40 12.60
C PRO A 224 11.52 1.53 12.72
N PHE A 225 11.05 1.41 13.96
CA PHE A 225 10.03 2.31 14.50
C PHE A 225 8.70 2.39 13.74
N TYR A 226 7.77 1.57 14.24
CA TYR A 226 6.33 1.69 14.05
C TYR A 226 5.77 2.87 14.87
N GLU A 227 6.28 4.08 14.67
CA GLU A 227 5.70 5.30 15.25
C GLU A 227 5.62 6.37 14.15
N PHE A 228 4.52 7.15 14.16
CA PHE A 228 4.23 8.34 13.34
C PHE A 228 3.19 8.28 12.20
N LEU A 229 2.65 7.13 11.78
CA LEU A 229 1.47 7.14 10.87
C LEU A 229 0.11 7.11 11.60
N THR A 230 0.11 7.03 12.93
CA THR A 230 -1.13 6.99 13.73
C THR A 230 -1.65 8.36 14.17
N TRP A 231 -0.87 9.44 14.03
CA TRP A 231 -1.29 10.75 14.60
C TRP A 231 -2.12 11.62 13.66
N ASP A 232 -1.91 11.58 12.34
CA ASP A 232 -2.70 12.41 11.39
C ASP A 232 -3.91 11.68 10.76
N CYS A 233 -4.05 10.36 10.98
CA CYS A 233 -5.13 9.56 10.35
C CYS A 233 -6.33 9.27 11.28
N GLN A 234 -6.37 9.79 12.50
CA GLN A 234 -7.42 9.43 13.47
C GLN A 234 -8.82 10.01 13.23
N VAL A 235 -9.03 10.89 12.25
CA VAL A 235 -10.33 11.58 12.07
C VAL A 235 -11.20 11.03 10.92
N TYR A 236 -10.67 10.19 10.01
CA TYR A 236 -11.47 9.66 8.90
C TYR A 236 -11.58 8.13 8.93
N THR A 237 -12.72 7.63 9.40
CA THR A 237 -13.09 6.21 9.32
C THR A 237 -13.49 5.81 7.90
N SER A 238 -12.52 5.83 7.00
CA SER A 238 -12.49 5.00 5.81
C SER A 238 -11.09 4.39 5.80
N VAL A 239 -10.99 3.12 6.19
CA VAL A 239 -9.72 2.40 6.19
C VAL A 239 -9.41 2.09 4.72
N LEU A 240 -8.86 3.06 4.00
CA LEU A 240 -8.25 2.81 2.70
C LEU A 240 -6.82 2.36 2.98
N SER A 241 -6.55 1.08 2.73
CA SER A 241 -5.19 0.56 2.68
C SER A 241 -4.71 0.65 1.25
N PHE A 242 -3.50 1.14 1.07
CA PHE A 242 -2.86 1.27 -0.22
C PHE A 242 -1.81 0.16 -0.34
N ASP A 243 -1.97 -0.73 -1.32
CA ASP A 243 -0.85 -1.54 -1.77
C ASP A 243 -0.04 -0.68 -2.75
N VAL A 244 1.23 -0.45 -2.42
CA VAL A 244 2.15 0.29 -3.28
C VAL A 244 3.25 -0.65 -3.75
N VAL A 245 3.27 -0.90 -5.05
CA VAL A 245 4.33 -1.66 -5.72
C VAL A 245 5.21 -0.68 -6.50
N ALA A 246 6.51 -0.76 -6.28
CA ALA A 246 7.55 0.04 -6.94
C ALA A 246 7.94 -0.53 -8.31
#